data_AF-A0A444ULK4-F1
#
_entry.id   AF-A0A444ULK4-F1
#
_cell.length_a   1.000
_cell.length_b   1.000
_cell.length_c   1.000
_cell.angle_alpha   90.00
_cell.angle_beta   90.00
_cell.angle_gamma   90.00
#
_symmetry.space_group_name_H-M   'P 1'
#
loop_
_entity.id
_entity.type
_entity.pdbx_description
1 polymer ?
#
loop_
_entity_poly.entity_id
_entity_poly.type
_entity_poly.pdbx_seq_one_letter_code
_entity_poly.pdbx_strand_id
1 'polypeptide(L)'
;MGNNCICREDSEAEDDTAPPNQLRQVENTATEPEVRSRPRDPVRPPRRGRGPHEPRRKKQNVDGLVLDTLAVIRTLVDNDQEPPYSMITLHEMAETDEGWLEVVQSLIRVIPLEDPLGPAVITLLLDECPLPTKDALQKLSEMLNLSGAVACQDASSPAKHRNTTAVLGCLAEKLAGPASIGLLSPGTLEYLLESLSSESHPTVMLFALIALEKFAQTSENKLTVSESSISNRLMILETWANHTDSLKRQVGFCAQWSLDNLFLKEGRQFTYEKVNLNNINAMLNSNDVSEYLKISPSGMEARCDASSFESVRCTFCVDSGVWYYEVTVVTSGVMQIGWATKDSKFLNHEGYGIGDDEYSCAYDGCRQLIWYNARSKPHSHTCWKEGDTIGFLLDLSKKQMVFYLNGNQLPPEKQVFSSATSGFFAAASFMSYQQCEFNFGAKPFRYQPPVKFSTFNDYASLASDEKIILPSSSGADATFDTVVGYIEDIMMGDEFQQLQRNFMEKHYLEFEDSEENKLSYTPIFNEHIDLLEKYIEQQLIERMPGFSMTAFTTSLQQHKDEIAGDIFDMLLTFTDFLAFKEMFLDYRAVSKQFTLAVVSPE
;
A
#
# COMPACT_ATOMS: atom_id res chain seq x y z
N MET A 1 -10.81 -6.20 -49.24
CA MET A 1 -11.75 -5.58 -50.19
C MET A 1 -13.16 -5.88 -49.71
N GLY A 2 -13.95 -4.81 -49.50
CA GLY A 2 -15.42 -4.67 -49.31
C GLY A 2 -16.30 -5.85 -48.87
N ASN A 3 -17.40 -5.66 -48.16
CA ASN A 3 -18.19 -4.46 -47.91
C ASN A 3 -19.27 -4.78 -46.86
N ASN A 4 -19.72 -3.71 -46.21
CA ASN A 4 -20.90 -3.55 -45.36
C ASN A 4 -22.24 -4.02 -45.98
N CYS A 5 -23.25 -4.25 -45.12
CA CYS A 5 -24.59 -3.61 -45.16
C CYS A 5 -25.49 -4.20 -44.04
N ILE A 6 -25.98 -3.41 -43.06
CA ILE A 6 -27.18 -2.55 -43.04
C ILE A 6 -28.52 -3.30 -43.24
N CYS A 7 -29.40 -3.24 -42.23
CA CYS A 7 -30.88 -3.15 -42.28
C CYS A 7 -31.34 -2.64 -40.89
N ARG A 8 -31.91 -1.45 -40.64
CA ARG A 8 -33.07 -0.68 -41.17
C ARG A 8 -34.35 -0.90 -40.32
N GLU A 9 -34.84 0.21 -39.77
CA GLU A 9 -36.10 0.41 -39.01
C GLU A 9 -37.36 0.29 -39.89
N ASP A 10 -38.52 0.00 -39.26
CA ASP A 10 -39.75 0.85 -39.31
C ASP A 10 -41.02 0.13 -38.75
N SER A 11 -41.70 0.79 -37.79
CA SER A 11 -43.16 1.08 -37.59
C SER A 11 -44.27 0.08 -38.05
N GLU A 12 -45.50 -0.06 -37.50
CA GLU A 12 -46.42 0.80 -36.71
C GLU A 12 -47.73 0.02 -36.35
N ALA A 13 -48.58 0.64 -35.50
CA ALA A 13 -50.07 0.50 -35.32
C ALA A 13 -50.66 -0.75 -34.62
N GLU A 14 -51.80 -0.77 -33.92
CA GLU A 14 -52.71 0.11 -33.12
C GLU A 14 -53.92 -0.81 -32.78
N ASP A 15 -54.60 -0.68 -31.61
CA ASP A 15 -56.05 -0.36 -31.51
C ASP A 15 -56.62 -0.50 -30.06
N ASP A 16 -57.64 0.31 -29.82
CA ASP A 16 -58.32 0.79 -28.61
C ASP A 16 -59.13 -0.21 -27.76
N THR A 17 -59.38 0.15 -26.49
CA THR A 17 -60.75 0.25 -25.88
C THR A 17 -60.71 0.72 -24.41
N ALA A 18 -61.59 1.65 -24.05
CA ALA A 18 -61.90 2.16 -22.68
C ALA A 18 -63.43 2.07 -22.43
N PRO A 19 -64.08 2.58 -21.34
CA PRO A 19 -63.66 3.13 -20.02
C PRO A 19 -64.62 2.61 -18.87
N PRO A 20 -65.05 3.32 -17.77
CA PRO A 20 -64.54 4.48 -16.98
C PRO A 20 -64.62 4.33 -15.41
N ASN A 21 -64.29 5.44 -14.69
CA ASN A 21 -64.54 5.85 -13.26
C ASN A 21 -63.49 5.48 -12.18
N GLN A 22 -63.01 6.36 -11.28
CA GLN A 22 -63.54 7.61 -10.70
C GLN A 22 -62.39 8.56 -10.25
N LEU A 23 -62.63 9.88 -10.36
CA LEU A 23 -61.82 11.01 -9.90
C LEU A 23 -62.11 11.41 -8.45
N ARG A 24 -61.13 12.03 -7.77
CA ARG A 24 -61.30 13.31 -7.06
C ARG A 24 -59.96 14.03 -6.80
N GLN A 25 -59.79 15.17 -7.47
CA GLN A 25 -58.91 16.28 -7.14
C GLN A 25 -59.76 17.53 -6.92
N VAL A 26 -59.23 18.48 -6.15
CA VAL A 26 -59.60 19.91 -6.04
C VAL A 26 -58.25 20.59 -5.74
N GLU A 27 -57.73 21.63 -6.42
CA GLU A 27 -58.32 22.89 -6.87
C GLU A 27 -57.34 23.66 -7.81
N ASN A 28 -57.87 24.29 -8.87
CA ASN A 28 -57.68 25.67 -9.42
C ASN A 28 -56.40 26.49 -9.09
N THR A 29 -55.83 27.38 -9.92
CA THR A 29 -56.25 28.11 -11.14
C THR A 29 -55.04 28.86 -11.74
N ALA A 30 -55.12 29.17 -13.04
CA ALA A 30 -54.12 29.80 -13.91
C ALA A 30 -53.90 31.32 -13.71
N THR A 31 -52.76 31.86 -14.21
CA THR A 31 -52.70 32.97 -15.20
C THR A 31 -51.25 33.32 -15.60
N GLU A 32 -50.99 33.38 -16.92
CA GLU A 32 -49.84 34.06 -17.55
C GLU A 32 -50.37 35.16 -18.50
N PRO A 33 -49.52 36.13 -18.90
CA PRO A 33 -49.37 36.39 -20.34
C PRO A 33 -47.92 36.62 -20.83
N GLU A 34 -47.73 36.27 -22.11
CA GLU A 34 -46.51 36.28 -22.94
C GLU A 34 -45.86 37.65 -23.20
N VAL A 35 -44.52 37.68 -23.41
CA VAL A 35 -43.84 38.55 -24.42
C VAL A 35 -42.58 37.86 -25.00
N ARG A 36 -42.41 37.98 -26.33
CA ARG A 36 -41.37 37.39 -27.21
C ARG A 36 -39.98 38.07 -27.20
N SER A 37 -38.95 37.22 -27.40
CA SER A 37 -37.79 37.31 -28.33
C SER A 37 -36.44 37.98 -27.97
N ARG A 38 -35.38 37.13 -28.02
CA ARG A 38 -34.00 37.24 -28.62
C ARG A 38 -32.85 36.74 -27.71
N PRO A 39 -31.75 36.20 -28.29
CA PRO A 39 -30.93 35.14 -27.69
C PRO A 39 -29.80 35.67 -26.79
N ARG A 40 -29.44 34.91 -25.75
CA ARG A 40 -28.34 35.20 -24.80
C ARG A 40 -27.14 34.28 -25.04
N ASP A 41 -25.95 34.88 -25.05
CA ASP A 41 -24.65 34.23 -24.86
C ASP A 41 -24.58 33.41 -23.55
N PRO A 42 -23.75 32.36 -23.48
CA PRO A 42 -23.60 31.54 -22.28
C PRO A 42 -22.78 32.27 -21.21
N VAL A 43 -23.48 32.85 -20.22
CA VAL A 43 -22.88 33.41 -19.00
C VAL A 43 -22.56 32.28 -18.00
N ARG A 44 -21.29 32.25 -17.58
CA ARG A 44 -20.68 31.50 -16.47
C ARG A 44 -21.60 31.35 -15.24
N PRO A 45 -21.68 30.17 -14.59
CA PRO A 45 -22.55 29.99 -13.42
C PRO A 45 -22.06 30.82 -12.21
N PRO A 46 -22.97 31.34 -11.38
CA PRO A 46 -22.63 32.23 -10.27
C PRO A 46 -22.09 31.45 -9.06
N ARG A 47 -21.08 32.02 -8.39
CA ARG A 47 -20.58 31.59 -7.07
C ARG A 47 -21.75 31.55 -6.07
N ARG A 48 -22.03 30.39 -5.49
CA ARG A 48 -23.03 30.25 -4.42
C ARG A 48 -22.53 30.94 -3.15
N GLY A 49 -23.35 31.86 -2.64
CA GLY A 49 -23.13 32.54 -1.36
C GLY A 49 -23.36 31.61 -0.17
N ARG A 50 -22.60 31.86 0.90
CA ARG A 50 -22.67 31.17 2.19
C ARG A 50 -24.06 31.23 2.80
N GLY A 51 -24.56 30.07 3.25
CA GLY A 51 -25.79 29.97 4.04
C GLY A 51 -25.58 30.44 5.49
N PRO A 52 -26.65 30.87 6.19
CA PRO A 52 -26.54 31.42 7.53
C PRO A 52 -26.62 30.29 8.56
N HIS A 53 -25.54 29.53 8.76
CA HIS A 53 -25.27 28.71 9.97
C HIS A 53 -23.90 27.99 9.91
N GLU A 54 -22.88 28.59 9.28
CA GLU A 54 -21.49 28.13 9.55
C GLU A 54 -21.01 28.76 10.86
N PRO A 55 -20.60 27.96 11.87
CA PRO A 55 -19.86 28.50 13.01
C PRO A 55 -18.64 29.24 12.47
N ARG A 56 -18.39 30.47 12.95
CA ARG A 56 -17.13 31.18 12.69
C ARG A 56 -15.97 30.29 13.15
N ARG A 57 -15.36 29.53 12.24
CA ARG A 57 -14.22 28.65 12.53
C ARG A 57 -13.05 29.52 12.98
N LYS A 58 -12.53 29.25 14.18
CA LYS A 58 -11.26 29.81 14.65
C LYS A 58 -10.19 29.48 13.61
N LYS A 59 -9.18 30.36 13.40
CA LYS A 59 -7.94 29.98 12.71
C LYS A 59 -7.44 28.70 13.40
N GLN A 60 -7.57 27.56 12.74
CA GLN A 60 -7.04 26.30 13.25
C GLN A 60 -5.53 26.36 13.05
N ASN A 61 -4.78 26.06 14.10
CA ASN A 61 -3.35 25.81 14.00
C ASN A 61 -3.14 24.39 13.43
N VAL A 62 -1.94 24.11 12.91
CA VAL A 62 -1.58 22.82 12.29
C VAL A 62 -1.93 21.62 13.19
N ASP A 63 -1.71 21.76 14.49
CA ASP A 63 -2.08 20.78 15.53
C ASP A 63 -3.56 20.39 15.47
N GLY A 64 -4.44 21.37 15.34
CA GLY A 64 -5.87 21.15 15.22
C GLY A 64 -6.22 20.40 13.94
N LEU A 65 -5.57 20.72 12.82
CA LEU A 65 -5.81 20.05 11.54
C LEU A 65 -5.33 18.59 11.56
N VAL A 66 -4.18 18.30 12.19
CA VAL A 66 -3.68 16.92 12.35
C VAL A 66 -4.65 16.09 13.19
N LEU A 67 -5.11 16.64 14.32
CA LEU A 67 -6.07 15.96 15.19
C LEU A 67 -7.45 15.78 14.54
N ASP A 68 -7.91 16.77 13.77
CA ASP A 68 -9.14 16.66 12.99
C ASP A 68 -9.04 15.55 11.94
N THR A 69 -7.88 15.43 11.26
CA THR A 69 -7.61 14.34 10.29
C THR A 69 -7.62 12.98 10.98
N LEU A 70 -6.98 12.85 12.14
CA LEU A 70 -7.01 11.62 12.95
C LEU A 70 -8.44 11.24 13.39
N ALA A 71 -9.29 12.23 13.71
CA ALA A 71 -10.66 11.97 14.12
C ALA A 71 -11.55 11.43 12.99
N VAL A 72 -11.22 11.74 11.73
CA VAL A 72 -12.04 11.34 10.56
C VAL A 72 -11.44 10.20 9.75
N ILE A 73 -10.15 9.85 9.93
CA ILE A 73 -9.49 8.82 9.10
C ILE A 73 -10.21 7.46 9.17
N ARG A 74 -10.77 7.09 10.33
CA ARG A 74 -11.55 5.84 10.47
C ARG A 74 -12.80 5.83 9.57
N THR A 75 -13.30 6.99 9.17
CA THR A 75 -14.48 7.14 8.32
C THR A 75 -14.16 7.29 6.84
N LEU A 76 -12.87 7.29 6.47
CA LEU A 76 -12.44 7.23 5.08
C LEU A 76 -12.61 5.80 4.58
N VAL A 77 -13.54 5.64 3.66
CA VAL A 77 -14.06 4.35 3.20
C VAL A 77 -13.84 4.24 1.70
N ASP A 78 -14.11 5.30 0.94
CA ASP A 78 -14.11 5.25 -0.53
C ASP A 78 -12.96 6.06 -1.12
N ASN A 79 -12.27 5.51 -2.12
CA ASN A 79 -11.22 6.22 -2.86
C ASN A 79 -11.81 7.40 -3.68
N ASP A 80 -13.11 7.32 -4.01
CA ASP A 80 -13.84 8.39 -4.70
C ASP A 80 -14.32 9.51 -3.75
N GLN A 81 -14.13 9.37 -2.44
CA GLN A 81 -14.53 10.38 -1.46
C GLN A 81 -13.52 11.54 -1.45
N GLU A 82 -14.03 12.78 -1.55
CA GLU A 82 -13.18 13.96 -1.40
C GLU A 82 -12.40 13.91 -0.06
N PRO A 83 -11.07 14.15 -0.09
CA PRO A 83 -10.26 14.16 1.11
C PRO A 83 -10.81 15.15 2.15
N PRO A 84 -10.65 14.89 3.46
CA PRO A 84 -11.10 15.81 4.48
C PRO A 84 -10.47 17.19 4.32
N TYR A 85 -11.22 18.25 4.61
CA TYR A 85 -10.72 19.63 4.55
C TYR A 85 -9.41 19.83 5.33
N SER A 86 -9.26 19.14 6.47
CA SER A 86 -8.05 19.21 7.28
C SER A 86 -6.84 18.65 6.54
N MET A 87 -7.00 17.53 5.81
CA MET A 87 -5.96 16.90 5.01
C MET A 87 -5.57 17.78 3.82
N ILE A 88 -6.56 18.29 3.07
CA ILE A 88 -6.31 19.23 1.95
C ILE A 88 -5.52 20.45 2.42
N THR A 89 -5.95 21.06 3.53
CA THR A 89 -5.27 22.25 4.08
C THR A 89 -3.84 21.93 4.52
N LEU A 90 -3.61 20.76 5.13
CA LEU A 90 -2.26 20.33 5.53
C LEU A 90 -1.35 20.12 4.32
N HIS A 91 -1.86 19.53 3.24
CA HIS A 91 -1.09 19.33 2.00
C HIS A 91 -0.76 20.67 1.32
N GLU A 92 -1.73 21.59 1.23
CA GLU A 92 -1.49 22.95 0.72
C GLU A 92 -0.42 23.69 1.55
N MET A 93 -0.39 23.51 2.87
CA MET A 93 0.66 24.08 3.72
C MET A 93 2.03 23.46 3.46
N ALA A 94 2.08 22.15 3.21
CA ALA A 94 3.30 21.39 2.96
C ALA A 94 3.94 21.67 1.58
N GLU A 95 3.31 22.47 0.71
CA GLU A 95 3.91 22.94 -0.55
C GLU A 95 5.14 23.85 -0.35
N THR A 96 5.35 24.35 0.87
CA THR A 96 6.51 25.17 1.22
C THR A 96 7.37 24.48 2.27
N ASP A 97 8.70 24.66 2.22
CA ASP A 97 9.62 24.06 3.20
C ASP A 97 9.25 24.37 4.65
N GLU A 98 8.91 25.62 4.96
CA GLU A 98 8.52 26.03 6.32
C GLU A 98 7.19 25.39 6.75
N GLY A 99 6.19 25.36 5.85
CA GLY A 99 4.91 24.72 6.15
C GLY A 99 5.03 23.21 6.29
N TRP A 100 5.86 22.56 5.47
CA TRP A 100 6.18 21.14 5.59
C TRP A 100 6.82 20.83 6.95
N LEU A 101 7.79 21.65 7.39
CA LEU A 101 8.40 21.51 8.72
C LEU A 101 7.37 21.67 9.84
N GLU A 102 6.44 22.63 9.74
CA GLU A 102 5.35 22.80 10.71
C GLU A 102 4.43 21.55 10.78
N VAL A 103 4.09 20.97 9.62
CA VAL A 103 3.30 19.74 9.53
C VAL A 103 4.03 18.58 10.20
N VAL A 104 5.30 18.33 9.85
CA VAL A 104 6.12 17.27 10.44
C VAL A 104 6.23 17.43 11.97
N GLN A 105 6.52 18.65 12.45
CA GLN A 105 6.58 18.92 13.89
C GLN A 105 5.25 18.70 14.60
N SER A 106 4.13 19.05 13.94
CA SER A 106 2.79 18.81 14.47
C SER A 106 2.52 17.32 14.61
N LEU A 107 2.81 16.52 13.56
CA LEU A 107 2.69 15.06 13.59
C LEU A 107 3.46 14.44 14.77
N ILE A 108 4.69 14.91 15.02
CA ILE A 108 5.51 14.45 16.15
C ILE A 108 4.86 14.81 17.49
N ARG A 109 4.32 16.02 17.62
CA ARG A 109 3.85 16.59 18.89
C ARG A 109 2.48 16.07 19.33
N VAL A 110 1.52 15.95 18.41
CA VAL A 110 0.10 15.89 18.81
C VAL A 110 -0.54 14.52 18.69
N ILE A 111 0.03 13.60 17.92
CA ILE A 111 -0.57 12.28 17.72
C ILE A 111 -0.45 11.46 19.01
N PRO A 112 -1.58 11.03 19.61
CA PRO A 112 -1.57 10.32 20.89
C PRO A 112 -1.09 8.89 20.74
N LEU A 113 -0.49 8.34 21.81
CA LEU A 113 0.02 6.97 21.83
C LEU A 113 -1.11 5.92 21.71
N GLU A 114 -2.25 6.20 22.33
CA GLU A 114 -3.37 5.25 22.47
C GLU A 114 -4.26 5.14 21.23
N ASP A 115 -4.06 6.00 20.21
CA ASP A 115 -4.86 5.91 18.99
C ASP A 115 -4.24 4.88 18.04
N PRO A 116 -4.95 3.79 17.71
CA PRO A 116 -4.43 2.71 16.88
C PRO A 116 -4.18 3.13 15.42
N LEU A 117 -4.80 4.21 14.96
CA LEU A 117 -4.61 4.76 13.60
C LEU A 117 -3.60 5.92 13.59
N GLY A 118 -3.11 6.35 14.76
CA GLY A 118 -2.14 7.44 14.89
C GLY A 118 -0.94 7.32 13.96
N PRO A 119 -0.22 6.18 13.92
CA PRO A 119 0.90 6.02 13.00
C PRO A 119 0.48 6.01 11.52
N ALA A 120 -0.67 5.41 11.20
CA ALA A 120 -1.18 5.41 9.82
C ALA A 120 -1.52 6.82 9.33
N VAL A 121 -1.94 7.74 10.22
CA VAL A 121 -2.11 9.17 9.88
C VAL A 121 -0.79 9.85 9.55
N ILE A 122 0.30 9.49 10.24
CA ILE A 122 1.64 10.02 9.92
C ILE A 122 2.03 9.61 8.50
N THR A 123 1.87 8.32 8.18
CA THR A 123 2.12 7.79 6.85
C THR A 123 1.26 8.48 5.81
N LEU A 124 -0.07 8.47 5.98
CA LEU A 124 -1.01 9.05 5.01
C LEU A 124 -0.70 10.53 4.71
N LEU A 125 -0.47 11.35 5.74
CA LEU A 125 -0.21 12.77 5.54
C LEU A 125 1.15 13.01 4.89
N LEU A 126 2.18 12.24 5.24
CA LEU A 126 3.48 12.38 4.61
C LEU A 126 3.54 11.77 3.22
N ASP A 127 2.71 10.77 2.91
CA ASP A 127 2.71 10.07 1.61
C ASP A 127 2.23 10.98 0.47
N GLU A 128 1.27 11.85 0.78
CA GLU A 128 0.71 12.80 -0.18
C GLU A 128 1.44 14.17 -0.17
N CYS A 129 2.36 14.39 0.78
CA CYS A 129 3.16 15.61 0.80
C CYS A 129 4.26 15.60 -0.27
N PRO A 130 4.60 16.77 -0.84
CA PRO A 130 5.77 16.92 -1.69
C PRO A 130 7.04 16.41 -1.00
N LEU A 131 7.97 15.84 -1.79
CA LEU A 131 9.27 15.47 -1.26
C LEU A 131 10.00 16.73 -0.74
N PRO A 132 10.58 16.67 0.48
CA PRO A 132 11.25 17.82 1.06
C PRO A 132 12.52 18.18 0.30
N THR A 133 12.83 19.47 0.23
CA THR A 133 14.11 19.93 -0.30
C THR A 133 15.26 19.50 0.62
N LYS A 134 16.49 19.53 0.08
CA LYS A 134 17.70 19.29 0.88
C LYS A 134 17.79 20.25 2.08
N ASP A 135 17.42 21.51 1.90
CA ASP A 135 17.45 22.53 2.95
C ASP A 135 16.38 22.25 4.03
N ALA A 136 15.19 21.82 3.64
CA ALA A 136 14.15 21.39 4.58
C ALA A 136 14.60 20.17 5.41
N LEU A 137 15.21 19.17 4.77
CA LEU A 137 15.75 17.99 5.46
C LEU A 137 16.89 18.35 6.43
N GLN A 138 17.78 19.26 6.03
CA GLN A 138 18.84 19.75 6.90
C GLN A 138 18.27 20.48 8.12
N LYS A 139 17.32 21.40 7.91
CA LYS A 139 16.62 22.10 9.00
C LYS A 139 15.91 21.12 9.94
N LEU A 140 15.21 20.13 9.40
CA LEU A 140 14.56 19.10 10.20
C LEU A 140 15.58 18.36 11.07
N SER A 141 16.71 17.95 10.49
CA SER A 141 17.78 17.25 11.20
C SER A 141 18.37 18.10 12.34
N GLU A 142 18.60 19.40 12.09
CA GLU A 142 19.06 20.35 13.09
C GLU A 142 18.02 20.58 14.21
N MET A 143 16.73 20.64 13.85
CA MET A 143 15.62 20.84 14.78
C MET A 143 15.39 19.62 15.68
N LEU A 144 15.52 18.41 15.14
CA LEU A 144 15.40 17.17 15.90
C LEU A 144 16.65 16.89 16.73
N ASN A 145 17.84 17.23 16.21
CA ASN A 145 19.15 17.08 16.86
C ASN A 145 19.32 15.69 17.52
N LEU A 146 18.97 14.65 16.78
CA LEU A 146 18.85 13.28 17.30
C LEU A 146 20.21 12.71 17.74
N SER A 147 20.18 11.96 18.84
CA SER A 147 21.31 11.20 19.36
C SER A 147 20.80 10.14 20.35
N GLY A 148 21.67 9.20 20.76
CA GLY A 148 21.32 8.25 21.83
C GLY A 148 20.89 8.94 23.13
N ALA A 149 21.51 10.08 23.48
CA ALA A 149 21.13 10.86 24.65
C ALA A 149 19.71 11.46 24.55
N VAL A 150 19.31 11.89 23.35
CA VAL A 150 17.94 12.38 23.09
C VAL A 150 16.94 11.23 23.15
N ALA A 151 17.28 10.03 22.66
CA ALA A 151 16.42 8.85 22.79
C ALA A 151 16.11 8.52 24.26
N CYS A 152 17.13 8.56 25.12
CA CYS A 152 16.95 8.36 26.56
C CYS A 152 16.07 9.46 27.21
N GLN A 153 16.14 10.70 26.72
CA GLN A 153 15.28 11.79 27.22
C GLN A 153 13.84 11.64 26.74
N ASP A 154 13.64 11.33 25.47
CA ASP A 154 12.33 11.15 24.83
C ASP A 154 11.58 9.91 25.37
N ALA A 155 12.28 8.95 25.98
CA ALA A 155 11.66 7.82 26.69
C ALA A 155 10.66 8.27 27.78
N SER A 156 10.82 9.48 28.34
CA SER A 156 9.85 10.08 29.27
C SER A 156 8.52 10.51 28.62
N SER A 157 8.48 10.58 27.28
CA SER A 157 7.32 10.95 26.47
C SER A 157 7.13 9.97 25.30
N PRO A 158 6.64 8.74 25.54
CA PRO A 158 6.57 7.69 24.53
C PRO A 158 5.75 8.05 23.28
N ALA A 159 4.73 8.91 23.40
CA ALA A 159 3.95 9.39 22.25
C ALA A 159 4.83 10.15 21.25
N LYS A 160 5.49 11.21 21.72
CA LYS A 160 6.43 12.01 20.93
C LYS A 160 7.55 11.13 20.35
N HIS A 161 8.14 10.26 21.19
CA HIS A 161 9.23 9.37 20.79
C HIS A 161 8.80 8.44 19.64
N ARG A 162 7.63 7.80 19.77
CA ARG A 162 7.06 6.94 18.73
C ARG A 162 6.79 7.72 17.46
N ASN A 163 6.22 8.92 17.57
CA ASN A 163 5.91 9.73 16.40
C ASN A 163 7.18 10.17 15.67
N THR A 164 8.25 10.52 16.40
CA THR A 164 9.57 10.79 15.79
C THR A 164 10.07 9.59 15.01
N THR A 165 10.03 8.39 15.59
CA THR A 165 10.47 7.16 14.89
C THR A 165 9.60 6.83 13.67
N ALA A 166 8.28 7.04 13.76
CA ALA A 166 7.36 6.82 12.64
C ALA A 166 7.61 7.82 11.49
N VAL A 167 7.81 9.11 11.80
CA VAL A 167 8.18 10.13 10.80
C VAL A 167 9.49 9.75 10.11
N LEU A 168 10.52 9.34 10.87
CA LEU A 168 11.78 8.91 10.27
C LEU A 168 11.59 7.71 9.34
N GLY A 169 10.75 6.74 9.71
CA GLY A 169 10.43 5.60 8.86
C GLY A 169 9.72 6.00 7.56
N CYS A 170 8.71 6.87 7.63
CA CYS A 170 8.03 7.38 6.43
C CYS A 170 8.99 8.16 5.51
N LEU A 171 9.88 8.99 6.08
CA LEU A 171 10.86 9.71 5.27
C LEU A 171 11.90 8.76 4.66
N ALA A 172 12.33 7.74 5.39
CA ALA A 172 13.28 6.75 4.89
C ALA A 172 12.73 5.95 3.69
N GLU A 173 11.44 5.63 3.71
CA GLU A 173 10.75 4.94 2.61
C GLU A 173 10.65 5.78 1.34
N LYS A 174 10.48 7.11 1.49
CA LYS A 174 10.31 8.02 0.35
C LYS A 174 11.60 8.61 -0.20
N LEU A 175 12.68 8.59 0.57
CA LEU A 175 13.95 9.19 0.19
C LEU A 175 14.92 8.12 -0.27
N ALA A 176 15.54 8.36 -1.43
CA ALA A 176 16.63 7.57 -1.96
C ALA A 176 17.92 8.40 -2.11
N GLY A 177 19.04 7.72 -2.38
CA GLY A 177 20.32 8.35 -2.66
C GLY A 177 20.82 9.30 -1.56
N PRO A 178 21.47 10.42 -1.92
CA PRO A 178 22.12 11.31 -0.96
C PRO A 178 21.20 11.90 0.12
N ALA A 179 19.91 12.06 -0.18
CA ALA A 179 18.93 12.59 0.78
C ALA A 179 18.65 11.57 1.90
N SER A 180 18.47 10.30 1.54
CA SER A 180 18.26 9.19 2.47
C SER A 180 19.50 8.96 3.35
N ILE A 181 20.68 8.95 2.73
CA ILE A 181 21.97 8.80 3.43
C ILE A 181 22.20 9.97 4.39
N GLY A 182 21.91 11.20 3.96
CA GLY A 182 22.03 12.38 4.81
C GLY A 182 21.08 12.35 6.01
N LEU A 183 19.87 11.83 5.85
CA LEU A 183 18.89 11.71 6.94
C LEU A 183 19.30 10.65 7.97
N LEU A 184 19.90 9.53 7.55
CA LEU A 184 20.50 8.52 8.44
C LEU A 184 21.87 8.97 8.96
N SER A 185 21.91 10.17 9.57
CA SER A 185 23.11 10.65 10.26
C SER A 185 23.53 9.69 11.39
N PRO A 186 24.80 9.72 11.85
CA PRO A 186 25.23 8.94 13.01
C PRO A 186 24.34 9.15 14.25
N GLY A 187 23.89 10.39 14.48
CA GLY A 187 22.97 10.73 15.57
C GLY A 187 21.58 10.12 15.39
N THR A 188 21.05 10.11 14.16
CA THR A 188 19.79 9.44 13.81
C THR A 188 19.89 7.93 14.05
N LEU A 189 20.97 7.29 13.60
CA LEU A 189 21.20 5.86 13.79
C LEU A 189 21.32 5.53 15.28
N GLU A 190 22.10 6.29 16.05
CA GLU A 190 22.22 6.11 17.50
C GLU A 190 20.86 6.27 18.21
N TYR A 191 20.05 7.26 17.81
CA TYR A 191 18.71 7.46 18.36
C TYR A 191 17.81 6.24 18.12
N LEU A 192 17.78 5.72 16.89
CA LEU A 192 16.97 4.55 16.52
C LEU A 192 17.45 3.28 17.24
N LEU A 193 18.76 3.03 17.27
CA LEU A 193 19.32 1.86 17.96
C LEU A 193 19.06 1.91 19.46
N GLU A 194 19.19 3.07 20.09
CA GLU A 194 18.92 3.22 21.53
C GLU A 194 17.42 3.09 21.85
N SER A 195 16.56 3.44 20.91
CA SER A 195 15.11 3.22 20.98
C SER A 195 14.70 1.74 20.96
N LEU A 196 15.61 0.83 20.58
CA LEU A 196 15.43 -0.64 20.66
C LEU A 196 15.86 -1.23 22.02
N SER A 197 16.28 -0.41 22.99
CA SER A 197 16.65 -0.87 24.33
C SER A 197 15.45 -1.36 25.14
N SER A 198 15.66 -2.26 26.10
CA SER A 198 14.61 -2.83 26.96
C SER A 198 13.83 -1.80 27.78
N GLU A 199 14.40 -0.61 28.00
CA GLU A 199 13.81 0.49 28.75
C GLU A 199 12.79 1.31 27.93
N SER A 200 12.82 1.16 26.61
CA SER A 200 11.91 1.90 25.71
C SER A 200 10.49 1.32 25.75
N HIS A 201 9.50 2.14 25.39
CA HIS A 201 8.14 1.66 25.24
C HIS A 201 8.04 0.70 24.03
N PRO A 202 7.32 -0.44 24.08
CA PRO A 202 7.25 -1.39 22.97
C PRO A 202 6.83 -0.77 21.62
N THR A 203 5.87 0.16 21.62
CA THR A 203 5.48 0.87 20.38
C THR A 203 6.62 1.72 19.82
N VAL A 204 7.47 2.32 20.68
CA VAL A 204 8.66 3.06 20.23
C VAL A 204 9.66 2.08 19.59
N MET A 205 9.90 0.93 20.23
CA MET A 205 10.79 -0.10 19.68
C MET A 205 10.29 -0.58 18.30
N LEU A 206 8.98 -0.80 18.17
CA LEU A 206 8.36 -1.25 16.92
C LEU A 206 8.62 -0.25 15.79
N PHE A 207 8.32 1.03 16.00
CA PHE A 207 8.50 2.06 14.96
C PHE A 207 9.98 2.42 14.74
N ALA A 208 10.84 2.30 15.75
CA ALA A 208 12.29 2.41 15.55
C ALA A 208 12.83 1.28 14.67
N LEU A 209 12.35 0.05 14.88
CA LEU A 209 12.72 -1.10 14.05
C LEU A 209 12.21 -0.91 12.62
N ILE A 210 10.93 -0.57 12.44
CA ILE A 210 10.37 -0.30 11.11
C ILE A 210 11.17 0.80 10.40
N ALA A 211 11.52 1.89 11.10
CA ALA A 211 12.34 2.95 10.50
C ALA A 211 13.72 2.43 10.04
N LEU A 212 14.39 1.61 10.84
CA LEU A 212 15.67 0.99 10.47
C LEU A 212 15.53 0.05 9.26
N GLU A 213 14.43 -0.70 9.18
CA GLU A 213 14.12 -1.53 8.00
C GLU A 213 13.90 -0.66 6.74
N LYS A 214 13.15 0.44 6.84
CA LYS A 214 12.93 1.38 5.73
C LYS A 214 14.23 2.04 5.29
N PHE A 215 15.08 2.48 6.22
CA PHE A 215 16.41 2.97 5.87
C PHE A 215 17.25 1.92 5.16
N ALA A 216 17.13 0.65 5.54
CA ALA A 216 17.86 -0.46 4.93
C ALA A 216 17.31 -0.91 3.57
N GLN A 217 16.32 -0.21 3.00
CA GLN A 217 15.90 -0.43 1.60
C GLN A 217 16.98 0.06 0.62
N THR A 218 17.76 1.09 0.95
CA THR A 218 18.88 1.55 0.11
C THR A 218 20.18 0.82 0.47
N SER A 219 21.01 0.54 -0.55
CA SER A 219 22.24 -0.25 -0.44
C SER A 219 23.21 0.28 0.63
N GLU A 220 23.48 1.59 0.63
CA GLU A 220 24.43 2.25 1.53
C GLU A 220 23.95 2.31 2.99
N ASN A 221 22.68 2.66 3.20
CA ASN A 221 22.10 2.66 4.54
C ASN A 221 21.96 1.24 5.08
N LYS A 222 21.63 0.25 4.24
CA LYS A 222 21.59 -1.17 4.64
C LYS A 222 22.92 -1.63 5.20
N LEU A 223 24.03 -1.30 4.52
CA LEU A 223 25.38 -1.58 5.02
C LEU A 223 25.62 -0.89 6.37
N THR A 224 25.35 0.41 6.44
CA THR A 224 25.52 1.23 7.66
C THR A 224 24.76 0.67 8.86
N VAL A 225 23.49 0.29 8.67
CA VAL A 225 22.66 -0.30 9.72
C VAL A 225 23.14 -1.72 10.06
N SER A 226 23.51 -2.53 9.08
CA SER A 226 23.95 -3.92 9.29
C SER A 226 25.28 -4.04 10.02
N GLU A 227 26.21 -3.12 9.79
CA GLU A 227 27.50 -3.02 10.50
C GLU A 227 27.35 -2.53 11.95
N SER A 228 26.16 -2.02 12.31
CA SER A 228 25.87 -1.56 13.67
C SER A 228 25.58 -2.70 14.66
N SER A 229 25.18 -2.33 15.88
CA SER A 229 24.77 -3.29 16.91
C SER A 229 23.35 -3.86 16.73
N ILE A 230 22.64 -3.55 15.64
CA ILE A 230 21.22 -3.87 15.45
C ILE A 230 20.92 -5.36 15.65
N SER A 231 21.68 -6.26 15.02
CA SER A 231 21.43 -7.70 15.08
C SER A 231 21.51 -8.24 16.51
N ASN A 232 22.42 -7.71 17.34
CA ASN A 232 22.50 -8.08 18.76
C ASN A 232 21.26 -7.64 19.55
N ARG A 233 20.71 -6.46 19.24
CA ARG A 233 19.48 -5.96 19.89
C ARG A 233 18.27 -6.78 19.45
N LEU A 234 18.16 -7.10 18.16
CA LEU A 234 17.08 -7.93 17.63
C LEU A 234 17.07 -9.35 18.19
N MET A 235 18.23 -9.96 18.45
CA MET A 235 18.32 -11.27 19.12
C MET A 235 17.61 -11.31 20.48
N ILE A 236 17.56 -10.18 21.19
CA ILE A 236 16.84 -10.07 22.45
C ILE A 236 15.33 -9.90 22.17
N LEU A 237 14.98 -9.02 21.24
CA LEU A 237 13.60 -8.69 20.91
C LEU A 237 12.85 -9.86 20.25
N GLU A 238 13.50 -10.70 19.44
CA GLU A 238 12.85 -11.85 18.79
C GLU A 238 12.27 -12.85 19.81
N THR A 239 12.79 -12.85 21.05
CA THR A 239 12.25 -13.70 22.13
C THR A 239 10.82 -13.32 22.50
N TRP A 240 10.35 -12.13 22.10
CA TRP A 240 9.00 -11.64 22.34
C TRP A 240 8.00 -12.07 21.26
N ALA A 241 8.41 -12.78 20.20
CA ALA A 241 7.54 -13.13 19.07
C ALA A 241 6.27 -13.92 19.47
N ASN A 242 6.29 -14.62 20.61
CA ASN A 242 5.13 -15.35 21.16
C ASN A 242 4.67 -14.79 22.52
N HIS A 243 4.99 -13.53 22.83
CA HIS A 243 4.64 -12.91 24.09
C HIS A 243 3.12 -12.67 24.19
N THR A 244 2.54 -12.76 25.39
CA THR A 244 1.08 -12.60 25.59
C THR A 244 0.60 -11.16 25.49
N ASP A 245 1.49 -10.20 25.77
CA ASP A 245 1.29 -8.78 25.50
C ASP A 245 1.41 -8.51 23.98
N SER A 246 0.34 -7.98 23.39
CA SER A 246 0.24 -7.76 21.94
C SER A 246 1.28 -6.77 21.41
N LEU A 247 1.69 -5.75 22.18
CA LEU A 247 2.69 -4.79 21.71
C LEU A 247 4.07 -5.44 21.66
N LYS A 248 4.45 -6.19 22.70
CA LYS A 248 5.70 -6.96 22.68
C LYS A 248 5.72 -8.03 21.60
N ARG A 249 4.58 -8.69 21.37
CA ARG A 249 4.41 -9.67 20.28
C ARG A 249 4.72 -9.05 18.93
N GLN A 250 4.20 -7.85 18.64
CA GLN A 250 4.50 -7.12 17.39
C GLN A 250 6.00 -6.83 17.24
N VAL A 251 6.65 -6.33 18.31
CA VAL A 251 8.10 -6.07 18.29
C VAL A 251 8.89 -7.35 18.01
N GLY A 252 8.54 -8.45 18.70
CA GLY A 252 9.23 -9.72 18.51
C GLY A 252 8.99 -10.36 17.15
N PHE A 253 7.77 -10.21 16.60
CA PHE A 253 7.43 -10.62 15.24
C PHE A 253 8.32 -9.90 14.23
N CYS A 254 8.38 -8.56 14.29
CA CYS A 254 9.22 -7.78 13.38
C CYS A 254 10.69 -8.12 13.56
N ALA A 255 11.20 -8.19 14.80
CA ALA A 255 12.61 -8.50 15.05
C ALA A 255 13.02 -9.87 14.52
N GLN A 256 12.15 -10.88 14.67
CA GLN A 256 12.36 -12.20 14.07
C GLN A 256 12.41 -12.11 12.54
N TRP A 257 11.45 -11.41 11.94
CA TRP A 257 11.40 -11.21 10.50
C TRP A 257 12.66 -10.48 9.99
N SER A 258 13.10 -9.38 10.63
CA SER A 258 14.30 -8.66 10.17
C SER A 258 15.57 -9.48 10.34
N LEU A 259 15.70 -10.33 11.37
CA LEU A 259 16.84 -11.25 11.52
C LEU A 259 16.88 -12.36 10.47
N ASP A 260 15.73 -12.73 9.90
CA ASP A 260 15.63 -13.70 8.82
C ASP A 260 15.83 -13.07 7.43
N ASN A 261 15.52 -11.78 7.26
CA ASN A 261 15.43 -11.14 5.93
C ASN A 261 16.45 -10.02 5.65
N LEU A 262 16.82 -9.24 6.66
CA LEU A 262 17.55 -7.98 6.48
C LEU A 262 18.87 -7.92 7.25
N PHE A 263 18.81 -8.11 8.57
CA PHE A 263 19.93 -7.89 9.49
C PHE A 263 20.46 -9.21 10.01
N LEU A 264 21.04 -10.01 9.11
CA LEU A 264 21.50 -11.35 9.40
C LEU A 264 22.53 -11.35 10.54
N LYS A 265 22.43 -12.37 11.41
CA LYS A 265 23.37 -12.58 12.53
C LYS A 265 24.19 -13.84 12.28
N GLU A 266 25.52 -13.68 12.19
CA GLU A 266 26.42 -14.82 12.07
C GLU A 266 26.20 -15.85 13.19
N GLY A 267 26.04 -17.12 12.80
CA GLY A 267 25.80 -18.24 13.72
C GLY A 267 24.34 -18.39 14.19
N ARG A 268 23.42 -17.49 13.82
CA ARG A 268 21.99 -17.65 14.08
C ARG A 268 21.37 -18.53 12.98
N GLN A 269 20.61 -19.56 13.38
CA GLN A 269 19.78 -20.35 12.46
C GLN A 269 18.53 -19.58 12.04
N PHE A 270 18.12 -19.73 10.79
CA PHE A 270 16.90 -19.09 10.29
C PHE A 270 15.67 -19.67 10.99
N THR A 271 14.61 -18.87 11.14
CA THR A 271 13.44 -19.34 11.89
C THR A 271 12.68 -20.45 11.17
N TYR A 272 12.65 -20.43 9.84
CA TYR A 272 12.00 -21.50 9.06
C TYR A 272 12.67 -22.88 9.26
N GLU A 273 13.95 -22.92 9.64
CA GLU A 273 14.68 -24.17 9.91
C GLU A 273 14.33 -24.79 11.28
N LYS A 274 13.85 -23.98 12.23
CA LYS A 274 13.57 -24.41 13.62
C LYS A 274 12.09 -24.52 13.96
N VAL A 275 11.20 -23.89 13.18
CA VAL A 275 9.76 -23.90 13.42
C VAL A 275 9.17 -25.29 13.18
N ASN A 276 8.28 -25.74 14.06
CA ASN A 276 7.60 -27.03 13.90
C ASN A 276 6.32 -26.88 13.07
N LEU A 277 6.32 -27.43 11.86
CA LEU A 277 5.22 -27.35 10.90
C LEU A 277 4.47 -28.69 10.72
N ASN A 278 4.74 -29.68 11.58
CA ASN A 278 4.16 -31.03 11.44
C ASN A 278 2.64 -31.03 11.49
N ASN A 279 2.05 -30.11 12.26
CA ASN A 279 0.59 -30.00 12.43
C ASN A 279 -0.04 -28.93 11.53
N ILE A 280 0.72 -28.35 10.60
CA ILE A 280 0.25 -27.31 9.69
C ILE A 280 0.04 -27.90 8.31
N ASN A 281 -1.20 -27.90 7.84
CA ASN A 281 -1.62 -28.45 6.55
C ASN A 281 -2.26 -27.41 5.62
N ALA A 282 -2.63 -26.25 6.15
CA ALA A 282 -3.05 -25.06 5.40
C ALA A 282 -2.45 -23.84 6.08
N MET A 283 -2.02 -22.84 5.33
CA MET A 283 -1.39 -21.61 5.83
C MET A 283 -1.66 -20.43 4.90
N LEU A 284 -1.22 -19.22 5.26
CA LEU A 284 -1.13 -18.10 4.33
C LEU A 284 -0.13 -18.42 3.22
N ASN A 285 -0.47 -18.12 1.97
CA ASN A 285 0.30 -18.50 0.80
C ASN A 285 1.29 -17.39 0.44
N SER A 286 2.60 -17.64 0.60
CA SER A 286 3.65 -16.69 0.21
C SER A 286 3.83 -16.53 -1.30
N ASN A 287 3.19 -17.37 -2.12
CA ASN A 287 3.16 -17.22 -3.58
C ASN A 287 1.87 -16.56 -4.09
N ASP A 288 0.95 -16.20 -3.19
CA ASP A 288 -0.34 -15.59 -3.51
C ASP A 288 -0.64 -14.48 -2.50
N VAL A 289 0.26 -13.50 -2.50
CA VAL A 289 0.39 -12.40 -1.55
C VAL A 289 0.93 -11.16 -2.27
N SER A 290 0.62 -9.98 -1.76
CA SER A 290 1.24 -8.72 -2.17
C SER A 290 2.67 -8.58 -1.61
N GLU A 291 3.52 -7.84 -2.33
CA GLU A 291 4.98 -7.78 -2.16
C GLU A 291 5.47 -7.58 -0.71
N TYR A 292 4.83 -6.68 0.06
CA TYR A 292 5.39 -6.18 1.31
C TYR A 292 4.78 -6.81 2.56
N LEU A 293 3.91 -7.82 2.41
CA LEU A 293 3.29 -8.46 3.55
C LEU A 293 4.27 -9.39 4.27
N LYS A 294 4.52 -9.11 5.55
CA LYS A 294 5.34 -9.99 6.39
C LYS A 294 4.49 -11.17 6.84
N ILE A 295 4.89 -12.38 6.49
CA ILE A 295 4.27 -13.62 6.97
C ILE A 295 5.20 -14.31 7.95
N SER A 296 4.67 -14.79 9.09
CA SER A 296 5.44 -15.58 10.05
C SER A 296 5.97 -16.87 9.40
N PRO A 297 7.07 -17.45 9.90
CA PRO A 297 7.58 -18.75 9.44
C PRO A 297 6.60 -19.93 9.59
N SER A 298 5.55 -19.77 10.42
CA SER A 298 4.48 -20.75 10.56
C SER A 298 3.36 -20.60 9.53
N GLY A 299 3.37 -19.52 8.76
CA GLY A 299 2.30 -19.12 7.85
C GLY A 299 0.97 -18.78 8.52
N MET A 300 0.95 -18.60 9.85
CA MET A 300 -0.28 -18.35 10.63
C MET A 300 -0.46 -16.88 11.03
N GLU A 301 0.54 -16.02 10.90
CA GLU A 301 0.46 -14.63 11.33
C GLU A 301 1.00 -13.73 10.24
N ALA A 302 0.32 -12.62 9.98
CA ALA A 302 0.70 -11.65 8.97
C ALA A 302 0.67 -10.23 9.51
N ARG A 303 1.57 -9.39 9.01
CA ARG A 303 1.69 -7.97 9.34
C ARG A 303 2.02 -7.16 8.09
N CYS A 304 1.37 -6.02 7.93
CA CYS A 304 1.75 -5.01 6.93
C CYS A 304 2.46 -3.84 7.62
N ASP A 305 3.61 -3.41 7.08
CA ASP A 305 4.32 -2.18 7.48
C ASP A 305 4.55 -1.24 6.28
N ALA A 306 3.93 -1.53 5.13
CA ALA A 306 3.94 -0.68 3.93
C ALA A 306 2.76 0.30 3.94
N SER A 307 2.82 1.36 3.11
CA SER A 307 1.70 2.29 2.90
C SER A 307 0.56 1.68 2.08
N SER A 308 0.88 0.73 1.20
CA SER A 308 -0.05 0.01 0.34
C SER A 308 -0.96 -0.97 1.09
N PHE A 309 -2.08 -1.32 0.45
CA PHE A 309 -3.09 -2.21 1.02
C PHE A 309 -2.82 -3.69 0.69
N GLU A 310 -1.84 -4.25 1.41
CA GLU A 310 -1.29 -5.58 1.16
C GLU A 310 -2.32 -6.70 1.39
N SER A 311 -2.38 -7.66 0.46
CA SER A 311 -3.40 -8.72 0.45
C SER A 311 -2.79 -10.11 0.37
N VAL A 312 -3.49 -11.13 0.90
CA VAL A 312 -3.03 -12.53 0.88
C VAL A 312 -4.21 -13.51 0.84
N ARG A 313 -4.02 -14.64 0.15
CA ARG A 313 -4.89 -15.83 0.23
C ARG A 313 -4.20 -16.97 0.97
N CYS A 314 -4.98 -17.88 1.54
CA CYS A 314 -4.44 -19.13 2.10
C CYS A 314 -4.09 -20.14 1.00
N THR A 315 -3.38 -21.20 1.35
CA THR A 315 -2.89 -22.23 0.42
C THR A 315 -3.96 -23.22 -0.04
N PHE A 316 -5.16 -23.20 0.54
CA PHE A 316 -6.18 -24.22 0.29
C PHE A 316 -7.51 -23.64 -0.20
N CYS A 317 -7.97 -24.19 -1.32
CA CYS A 317 -9.20 -23.83 -2.01
C CYS A 317 -10.38 -24.68 -1.50
N VAL A 318 -11.54 -24.06 -1.30
CA VAL A 318 -12.77 -24.75 -0.90
C VAL A 318 -13.86 -24.65 -1.98
N ASP A 319 -14.33 -25.80 -2.45
CA ASP A 319 -15.28 -25.90 -3.57
C ASP A 319 -16.67 -26.42 -3.19
N SER A 320 -16.81 -27.08 -2.04
CA SER A 320 -18.10 -27.57 -1.55
C SER A 320 -18.12 -27.76 -0.04
N GLY A 321 -19.31 -27.88 0.55
CA GLY A 321 -19.47 -28.16 1.98
C GLY A 321 -19.60 -26.89 2.85
N VAL A 322 -19.27 -27.03 4.13
CA VAL A 322 -19.34 -25.98 5.14
C VAL A 322 -17.97 -25.86 5.81
N TRP A 323 -17.37 -24.69 5.79
CA TRP A 323 -16.00 -24.45 6.26
C TRP A 323 -15.95 -23.36 7.31
N TYR A 324 -15.02 -23.48 8.25
CA TYR A 324 -14.81 -22.50 9.31
C TYR A 324 -13.32 -22.30 9.60
N TYR A 325 -12.94 -21.04 9.83
CA TYR A 325 -11.65 -20.65 10.40
C TYR A 325 -11.81 -19.47 11.36
N GLU A 326 -10.80 -19.24 12.20
CA GLU A 326 -10.77 -18.09 13.13
C GLU A 326 -9.56 -17.21 12.87
N VAL A 327 -9.70 -15.92 13.18
CA VAL A 327 -8.60 -14.96 13.22
C VAL A 327 -8.60 -14.25 14.56
N THR A 328 -7.42 -14.13 15.18
CA THR A 328 -7.20 -13.34 16.39
C THR A 328 -6.58 -12.00 16.02
N VAL A 329 -7.22 -10.92 16.45
CA VAL A 329 -6.76 -9.54 16.21
C VAL A 329 -5.55 -9.24 17.09
N VAL A 330 -4.43 -8.82 16.48
CA VAL A 330 -3.25 -8.37 17.23
C VAL A 330 -3.23 -6.84 17.31
N THR A 331 -3.72 -6.15 16.28
CA THR A 331 -3.90 -4.69 16.23
C THR A 331 -5.32 -4.32 15.80
N SER A 332 -5.89 -3.28 16.38
CA SER A 332 -7.31 -2.93 16.16
C SER A 332 -7.55 -1.94 15.00
N GLY A 333 -6.62 -1.75 14.08
CA GLY A 333 -6.76 -0.84 12.93
C GLY A 333 -7.47 -1.47 11.73
N VAL A 334 -7.37 -0.84 10.55
CA VAL A 334 -8.13 -1.20 9.35
C VAL A 334 -7.57 -2.46 8.69
N MET A 335 -8.38 -3.52 8.65
CA MET A 335 -8.13 -4.75 7.91
C MET A 335 -9.45 -5.22 7.31
N GLN A 336 -9.39 -5.87 6.16
CA GLN A 336 -10.53 -6.52 5.51
C GLN A 336 -10.23 -8.02 5.43
N ILE A 337 -11.00 -8.83 6.16
CA ILE A 337 -10.71 -10.27 6.29
C ILE A 337 -11.95 -11.04 5.86
N GLY A 338 -11.79 -12.09 5.05
CA GLY A 338 -12.92 -12.89 4.62
C GLY A 338 -12.57 -13.91 3.56
N TRP A 339 -13.39 -13.95 2.51
CA TRP A 339 -13.32 -14.98 1.49
C TRP A 339 -13.09 -14.36 0.12
N ALA A 340 -12.19 -14.95 -0.68
CA ALA A 340 -11.92 -14.54 -2.05
C ALA A 340 -11.73 -15.74 -2.95
N THR A 341 -12.06 -15.64 -4.23
CA THR A 341 -11.65 -16.63 -5.24
C THR A 341 -10.29 -16.25 -5.86
N LYS A 342 -9.79 -17.08 -6.78
CA LYS A 342 -8.61 -16.76 -7.59
C LYS A 342 -8.84 -15.62 -8.60
N ASP A 343 -10.09 -15.33 -8.93
CA ASP A 343 -10.44 -14.25 -9.86
C ASP A 343 -10.39 -12.87 -9.19
N SER A 344 -10.32 -12.85 -7.86
CA SER A 344 -10.11 -11.63 -7.08
C SER A 344 -8.69 -11.10 -7.27
N LYS A 345 -8.57 -9.80 -7.55
CA LYS A 345 -7.29 -9.15 -7.86
C LYS A 345 -6.78 -8.36 -6.66
N PHE A 346 -5.48 -8.42 -6.41
CA PHE A 346 -4.82 -7.57 -5.43
C PHE A 346 -4.24 -6.36 -6.15
N LEU A 347 -4.83 -5.18 -5.94
CA LEU A 347 -4.31 -3.92 -6.47
C LEU A 347 -3.94 -3.04 -5.27
N ASN A 348 -2.91 -3.47 -4.55
CA ASN A 348 -2.46 -2.92 -3.27
C ASN A 348 -2.12 -1.42 -3.34
N HIS A 349 -1.51 -0.96 -4.44
CA HIS A 349 -1.20 0.46 -4.67
C HIS A 349 -2.42 1.32 -5.03
N GLU A 350 -3.47 0.70 -5.56
CA GLU A 350 -4.76 1.37 -5.81
C GLU A 350 -5.68 1.32 -4.58
N GLY A 351 -5.22 0.69 -3.49
CA GLY A 351 -5.99 0.52 -2.26
C GLY A 351 -7.10 -0.53 -2.36
N TYR A 352 -7.12 -1.37 -3.41
CA TYR A 352 -8.12 -2.42 -3.56
C TYR A 352 -7.61 -3.77 -3.02
N GLY A 353 -8.40 -4.33 -2.11
CA GLY A 353 -8.13 -5.62 -1.47
C GLY A 353 -9.36 -6.54 -1.45
N ILE A 354 -9.48 -7.35 -0.40
CA ILE A 354 -10.57 -8.32 -0.25
C ILE A 354 -11.88 -7.59 0.03
N GLY A 355 -12.88 -7.83 -0.82
CA GLY A 355 -14.19 -7.18 -0.75
C GLY A 355 -14.32 -5.99 -1.70
N ASP A 356 -13.26 -5.64 -2.44
CA ASP A 356 -13.28 -4.54 -3.41
C ASP A 356 -13.56 -4.99 -4.85
N ASP A 357 -13.87 -6.27 -5.04
CA ASP A 357 -14.31 -6.84 -6.30
C ASP A 357 -15.56 -7.74 -6.15
N GLU A 358 -16.08 -8.24 -7.26
CA GLU A 358 -17.26 -9.12 -7.27
C GLU A 358 -16.97 -10.56 -6.83
N TYR A 359 -15.69 -10.93 -6.66
CA TYR A 359 -15.22 -12.29 -6.39
C TYR A 359 -14.81 -12.50 -4.93
N SER A 360 -14.98 -11.50 -4.08
CA SER A 360 -14.57 -11.52 -2.69
C SER A 360 -15.56 -10.79 -1.77
N CYS A 361 -15.55 -11.15 -0.48
CA CYS A 361 -16.34 -10.49 0.54
C CYS A 361 -15.58 -10.47 1.86
N ALA A 362 -15.51 -9.29 2.49
CA ALA A 362 -14.73 -9.09 3.70
C ALA A 362 -15.52 -8.46 4.85
N TYR A 363 -15.08 -8.82 6.05
CA TYR A 363 -15.44 -8.22 7.32
C TYR A 363 -14.35 -7.23 7.74
N ASP A 364 -14.77 -6.02 8.11
CA ASP A 364 -13.92 -4.97 8.65
C ASP A 364 -14.41 -4.56 10.04
N GLY A 365 -13.73 -5.06 11.07
CA GLY A 365 -14.10 -4.80 12.45
C GLY A 365 -13.67 -3.44 12.99
N CYS A 366 -12.78 -2.71 12.30
CA CYS A 366 -12.35 -1.38 12.71
C CYS A 366 -13.42 -0.35 12.35
N ARG A 367 -13.84 -0.37 11.08
CA ARG A 367 -14.88 0.52 10.53
C ARG A 367 -16.30 -0.01 10.74
N GLN A 368 -16.41 -1.26 11.19
CA GLN A 368 -17.67 -1.98 11.43
C GLN A 368 -18.49 -2.15 10.14
N LEU A 369 -17.82 -2.56 9.07
CA LEU A 369 -18.34 -2.66 7.71
C LEU A 369 -18.23 -4.09 7.16
N ILE A 370 -19.15 -4.44 6.26
CA ILE A 370 -19.02 -5.58 5.35
C ILE A 370 -18.75 -5.02 3.95
N TRP A 371 -17.70 -5.52 3.31
CA TRP A 371 -17.22 -5.10 1.99
C TRP A 371 -17.55 -6.14 0.92
N TYR A 372 -18.03 -5.66 -0.22
CA TYR A 372 -18.28 -6.43 -1.43
C TYR A 372 -18.36 -5.50 -2.65
N ASN A 373 -17.65 -5.84 -3.73
CA ASN A 373 -17.68 -5.12 -5.01
C ASN A 373 -17.45 -3.61 -4.84
N ALA A 374 -16.39 -3.26 -4.11
CA ALA A 374 -15.96 -1.90 -3.76
C ALA A 374 -17.05 -1.08 -3.06
N ARG A 375 -18.02 -1.76 -2.43
CA ARG A 375 -19.11 -1.14 -1.66
C ARG A 375 -19.12 -1.71 -0.27
N SER A 376 -19.56 -0.89 0.67
CA SER A 376 -19.67 -1.28 2.06
C SER A 376 -21.08 -1.10 2.62
N LYS A 377 -21.39 -1.88 3.66
CA LYS A 377 -22.57 -1.67 4.50
C LYS A 377 -22.19 -1.82 5.98
N PRO A 378 -22.81 -1.05 6.89
CA PRO A 378 -22.55 -1.17 8.31
C PRO A 378 -23.09 -2.48 8.89
N HIS A 379 -22.42 -3.00 9.92
CA HIS A 379 -22.85 -4.15 10.70
C HIS A 379 -22.97 -3.85 12.19
N SER A 380 -23.62 -4.74 12.95
CA SER A 380 -23.97 -4.49 14.35
C SER A 380 -22.93 -4.92 15.40
N HIS A 381 -21.85 -5.60 15.02
CA HIS A 381 -20.76 -5.89 15.95
C HIS A 381 -20.09 -4.59 16.43
N THR A 382 -19.58 -4.61 17.66
CA THR A 382 -18.74 -3.55 18.20
C THR A 382 -17.40 -3.49 17.45
N CYS A 383 -16.76 -2.32 17.47
CA CYS A 383 -15.39 -2.18 16.98
C CYS A 383 -14.47 -3.21 17.67
N TRP A 384 -13.67 -3.93 16.88
CA TRP A 384 -12.78 -4.96 17.40
C TRP A 384 -11.65 -4.38 18.24
N LYS A 385 -11.04 -5.22 19.08
CA LYS A 385 -9.90 -4.86 19.93
C LYS A 385 -8.84 -5.95 19.89
N GLU A 386 -7.65 -5.63 20.34
CA GLU A 386 -6.57 -6.60 20.47
C GLU A 386 -7.03 -7.79 21.33
N GLY A 387 -6.81 -9.01 20.83
CA GLY A 387 -7.21 -10.26 21.47
C GLY A 387 -8.63 -10.73 21.17
N ASP A 388 -9.44 -9.95 20.45
CA ASP A 388 -10.72 -10.42 19.92
C ASP A 388 -10.51 -11.53 18.88
N THR A 389 -11.47 -12.45 18.79
CA THR A 389 -11.47 -13.55 17.82
C THR A 389 -12.64 -13.44 16.87
N ILE A 390 -12.36 -13.44 15.57
CA ILE A 390 -13.33 -13.32 14.49
C ILE A 390 -13.47 -14.70 13.85
N GLY A 391 -14.71 -15.18 13.76
CA GLY A 391 -15.03 -16.45 13.11
C GLY A 391 -15.57 -16.24 11.71
N PHE A 392 -15.15 -17.08 10.78
CA PHE A 392 -15.51 -16.99 9.37
C PHE A 392 -16.12 -18.32 8.92
N LEU A 393 -17.44 -18.35 8.73
CA LEU A 393 -18.15 -19.53 8.25
C LEU A 393 -18.53 -19.34 6.77
N LEU A 394 -18.25 -20.33 5.95
CA LEU A 394 -18.71 -20.43 4.57
C LEU A 394 -19.57 -21.67 4.40
N ASP A 395 -20.84 -21.51 4.02
CA ASP A 395 -21.76 -22.61 3.71
C ASP A 395 -22.10 -22.54 2.21
N LEU A 396 -21.36 -23.33 1.42
CA LEU A 396 -21.52 -23.40 -0.05
C LEU A 396 -22.82 -24.10 -0.46
N SER A 397 -23.39 -24.93 0.43
CA SER A 397 -24.68 -25.59 0.17
C SER A 397 -25.83 -24.58 0.23
N LYS A 398 -25.77 -23.65 1.18
CA LYS A 398 -26.77 -22.57 1.32
C LYS A 398 -26.38 -21.28 0.61
N LYS A 399 -25.19 -21.22 0.01
CA LYS A 399 -24.61 -20.03 -0.63
C LYS A 399 -24.64 -18.84 0.31
N GLN A 400 -24.00 -18.99 1.47
CA GLN A 400 -23.92 -17.92 2.46
C GLN A 400 -22.59 -17.89 3.20
N MET A 401 -22.16 -16.70 3.57
CA MET A 401 -21.06 -16.43 4.49
C MET A 401 -21.62 -15.88 5.80
N VAL A 402 -21.06 -16.28 6.94
CA VAL A 402 -21.46 -15.78 8.26
C VAL A 402 -20.22 -15.40 9.04
N PHE A 403 -20.21 -14.18 9.56
CA PHE A 403 -19.11 -13.64 10.35
C PHE A 403 -19.48 -13.61 11.84
N TYR A 404 -18.49 -13.87 12.69
CA TYR A 404 -18.65 -13.93 14.15
C TYR A 404 -17.65 -13.02 14.84
N LEU A 405 -18.02 -12.35 15.92
CA LEU A 405 -17.10 -11.66 16.84
C LEU A 405 -17.25 -12.24 18.23
N ASN A 406 -16.20 -12.90 18.72
CA ASN A 406 -16.19 -13.62 20.00
C ASN A 406 -17.40 -14.57 20.15
N GLY A 407 -17.74 -15.28 19.06
CA GLY A 407 -18.87 -16.22 19.00
C GLY A 407 -20.24 -15.58 18.76
N ASN A 408 -20.37 -14.25 18.77
CA ASN A 408 -21.61 -13.57 18.40
C ASN A 408 -21.71 -13.49 16.87
N GLN A 409 -22.83 -13.91 16.29
CA GLN A 409 -22.99 -13.99 14.82
C GLN A 409 -23.65 -12.73 14.23
N LEU A 410 -23.23 -12.35 13.02
CA LEU A 410 -23.96 -11.43 12.14
C LEU A 410 -24.99 -12.15 11.26
N PRO A 411 -25.91 -11.42 10.62
CA PRO A 411 -26.74 -11.96 9.53
C PRO A 411 -25.88 -12.52 8.38
N PRO A 412 -26.37 -13.54 7.64
CA PRO A 412 -25.61 -14.11 6.54
C PRO A 412 -25.49 -13.19 5.32
N GLU A 413 -24.31 -13.17 4.72
CA GLU A 413 -23.98 -12.49 3.46
C GLU A 413 -24.09 -13.45 2.28
N LYS A 414 -24.69 -13.00 1.17
CA LYS A 414 -25.00 -13.85 -0.01
C LYS A 414 -24.64 -13.23 -1.35
N GLN A 415 -24.25 -11.96 -1.36
CA GLN A 415 -24.06 -11.15 -2.55
C GLN A 415 -22.97 -11.70 -3.47
N VAL A 416 -21.84 -12.15 -2.91
CA VAL A 416 -20.74 -12.74 -3.69
C VAL A 416 -21.15 -13.98 -4.50
N PHE A 417 -22.23 -14.66 -4.11
CA PHE A 417 -22.73 -15.83 -4.83
C PHE A 417 -23.47 -15.52 -6.12
N SER A 418 -23.64 -14.25 -6.49
CA SER A 418 -24.04 -13.87 -7.85
C SER A 418 -22.92 -14.08 -8.87
N SER A 419 -21.66 -13.93 -8.45
CA SER A 419 -20.49 -13.96 -9.34
C SER A 419 -19.63 -15.22 -9.12
N ALA A 420 -19.54 -15.75 -7.88
CA ALA A 420 -18.75 -16.93 -7.55
C ALA A 420 -19.53 -17.97 -6.73
N THR A 421 -19.48 -19.26 -7.08
CA THR A 421 -20.23 -20.32 -6.35
C THR A 421 -19.37 -21.41 -5.73
N SER A 422 -18.08 -21.41 -6.02
CA SER A 422 -17.05 -22.32 -5.50
C SER A 422 -15.68 -21.64 -5.63
N GLY A 423 -14.60 -22.33 -5.28
CA GLY A 423 -13.25 -21.82 -5.48
C GLY A 423 -12.80 -20.77 -4.46
N PHE A 424 -13.34 -20.80 -3.24
CA PHE A 424 -13.03 -19.78 -2.23
C PHE A 424 -11.78 -20.13 -1.42
N PHE A 425 -11.08 -19.10 -0.97
CA PHE A 425 -9.93 -19.15 -0.07
C PHE A 425 -10.25 -18.24 1.11
N ALA A 426 -9.73 -18.58 2.29
CA ALA A 426 -9.58 -17.58 3.34
C ALA A 426 -8.57 -16.52 2.86
N ALA A 427 -8.91 -15.25 3.03
CA ALA A 427 -8.13 -14.13 2.51
C ALA A 427 -8.19 -12.93 3.46
N ALA A 428 -7.19 -12.05 3.35
CA ALA A 428 -7.14 -10.82 4.13
C ALA A 428 -6.37 -9.71 3.41
N SER A 429 -6.75 -8.47 3.67
CA SER A 429 -6.04 -7.25 3.30
C SER A 429 -5.77 -6.38 4.53
N PHE A 430 -4.61 -5.74 4.54
CA PHE A 430 -4.06 -5.04 5.69
C PHE A 430 -3.66 -3.62 5.33
N MET A 431 -4.17 -2.64 6.08
CA MET A 431 -3.58 -1.30 6.07
C MET A 431 -2.22 -1.32 6.79
N SER A 432 -1.45 -0.24 6.65
CA SER A 432 -0.20 -0.02 7.37
C SER A 432 -0.31 -0.31 8.87
N TYR A 433 0.71 -1.00 9.37
CA TYR A 433 0.95 -1.35 10.76
C TYR A 433 -0.08 -2.30 11.38
N GLN A 434 -0.85 -3.02 10.54
CA GLN A 434 -1.85 -3.98 11.03
C GLN A 434 -1.36 -5.42 11.05
N GLN A 435 -1.83 -6.20 12.03
CA GLN A 435 -1.40 -7.56 12.29
C GLN A 435 -2.53 -8.44 12.85
N CYS A 436 -2.58 -9.70 12.40
CA CYS A 436 -3.49 -10.71 12.95
C CYS A 436 -2.93 -12.14 12.81
N GLU A 437 -3.45 -13.06 13.64
CA GLU A 437 -3.12 -14.49 13.62
C GLU A 437 -4.31 -15.32 13.12
N PHE A 438 -4.11 -16.13 12.09
CA PHE A 438 -5.04 -17.07 11.51
C PHE A 438 -4.95 -18.44 12.19
N ASN A 439 -6.10 -19.05 12.40
CA ASN A 439 -6.24 -20.43 12.81
C ASN A 439 -7.10 -21.17 11.78
N PHE A 440 -6.44 -21.96 10.94
CA PHE A 440 -7.06 -22.79 9.90
C PHE A 440 -7.55 -24.16 10.44
N GLY A 441 -7.51 -24.37 11.76
CA GLY A 441 -7.84 -25.63 12.43
C GLY A 441 -6.63 -26.37 13.00
N ALA A 442 -5.43 -25.78 12.93
CA ALA A 442 -4.22 -26.36 13.53
C ALA A 442 -4.22 -26.30 15.07
N LYS A 443 -4.97 -25.35 15.64
CA LYS A 443 -5.23 -25.22 17.09
C LYS A 443 -6.74 -25.31 17.33
N PRO A 444 -7.20 -25.76 18.51
CA PRO A 444 -8.63 -25.72 18.85
C PRO A 444 -9.21 -24.30 18.70
N PHE A 445 -10.36 -24.19 18.05
CA PHE A 445 -11.09 -22.93 17.94
C PHE A 445 -11.60 -22.45 19.30
N ARG A 446 -11.54 -21.14 19.52
CA ARG A 446 -12.00 -20.49 20.76
C ARG A 446 -13.52 -20.38 20.80
N TYR A 447 -14.15 -20.11 19.67
CA TYR A 447 -15.60 -19.90 19.54
C TYR A 447 -16.17 -20.72 18.37
N GLN A 448 -16.49 -21.98 18.62
CA GLN A 448 -17.05 -22.84 17.57
C GLN A 448 -18.50 -22.46 17.22
N PRO A 449 -18.86 -22.41 15.93
CA PRO A 449 -20.22 -22.11 15.51
C PRO A 449 -21.16 -23.31 15.79
N PRO A 450 -22.47 -23.08 15.99
CA PRO A 450 -23.44 -24.14 16.33
C PRO A 450 -23.88 -24.97 15.11
N VAL A 451 -22.97 -25.22 14.17
CA VAL A 451 -23.21 -26.00 12.95
C VAL A 451 -22.06 -27.00 12.75
N LYS A 452 -22.29 -28.06 11.99
CA LYS A 452 -21.19 -28.94 11.56
C LYS A 452 -20.41 -28.24 10.45
N PHE A 453 -19.09 -28.28 10.55
CA PHE A 453 -18.17 -27.67 9.59
C PHE A 453 -16.92 -28.54 9.43
N SER A 454 -16.20 -28.30 8.35
CA SER A 454 -14.86 -28.79 8.07
C SER A 454 -13.83 -27.70 8.38
N THR A 455 -12.61 -28.10 8.71
CA THR A 455 -11.46 -27.20 8.89
C THR A 455 -10.49 -27.38 7.75
N PHE A 456 -9.77 -26.32 7.39
CA PHE A 456 -8.76 -26.39 6.34
C PHE A 456 -7.66 -27.39 6.73
N ASN A 457 -7.21 -27.37 7.99
CA ASN A 457 -6.11 -28.21 8.45
C ASN A 457 -6.41 -29.72 8.45
N ASP A 458 -7.69 -30.12 8.52
CA ASP A 458 -8.10 -31.54 8.46
C ASP A 458 -8.13 -32.09 7.02
N TYR A 459 -8.25 -31.22 6.01
CA TYR A 459 -8.50 -31.62 4.62
C TYR A 459 -7.38 -31.22 3.65
N ALA A 460 -6.68 -30.13 3.94
CA ALA A 460 -5.55 -29.68 3.16
C ALA A 460 -4.32 -30.57 3.40
N SER A 461 -3.36 -30.46 2.48
CA SER A 461 -2.04 -31.07 2.63
C SER A 461 -1.03 -30.16 1.95
N LEU A 462 0.09 -29.91 2.60
CA LEU A 462 1.22 -29.17 2.03
C LEU A 462 2.43 -30.09 1.99
N ALA A 463 3.12 -30.11 0.86
CA ALA A 463 4.44 -30.71 0.74
C ALA A 463 5.44 -29.96 1.63
N SER A 464 6.60 -30.59 1.91
CA SER A 464 7.54 -30.02 2.90
C SER A 464 8.17 -28.71 2.43
N ASP A 465 8.36 -28.55 1.12
CA ASP A 465 8.80 -27.33 0.44
C ASP A 465 7.72 -26.25 0.42
N GLU A 466 6.45 -26.61 0.20
CA GLU A 466 5.30 -25.68 0.24
C GLU A 466 5.03 -25.09 1.63
N LYS A 467 5.56 -25.71 2.70
CA LYS A 467 5.45 -25.20 4.07
C LYS A 467 6.52 -24.17 4.42
N ILE A 468 7.56 -24.02 3.58
CA ILE A 468 8.68 -23.14 3.86
C ILE A 468 8.36 -21.76 3.30
N ILE A 469 8.19 -20.80 4.20
CA ILE A 469 8.21 -19.38 3.85
C ILE A 469 9.67 -18.96 3.88
N LEU A 470 10.25 -18.82 2.70
CA LEU A 470 11.62 -18.36 2.54
C LEU A 470 11.71 -16.87 2.89
N PRO A 471 12.86 -16.41 3.40
CA PRO A 471 13.14 -14.99 3.44
C PRO A 471 12.97 -14.39 2.04
N SER A 472 12.41 -13.17 1.94
CA SER A 472 12.23 -12.45 0.67
C SER A 472 13.54 -12.33 -0.13
N SER A 473 14.69 -12.38 0.55
CA SER A 473 16.03 -12.40 -0.03
C SER A 473 16.61 -13.83 -0.14
N SER A 474 15.85 -14.76 -0.71
CA SER A 474 16.38 -16.09 -1.03
C SER A 474 17.49 -15.95 -2.09
N GLY A 475 18.55 -16.77 -2.06
CA GLY A 475 19.84 -16.45 -2.70
C GLY A 475 19.87 -16.19 -4.23
N ALA A 476 18.79 -16.48 -4.95
CA ALA A 476 18.62 -16.08 -6.35
C ALA A 476 18.03 -14.66 -6.46
N ASP A 477 17.00 -14.36 -5.66
CA ASP A 477 16.35 -13.05 -5.56
C ASP A 477 17.28 -12.00 -4.94
N ALA A 478 18.09 -12.38 -3.94
CA ALA A 478 19.09 -11.47 -3.37
C ALA A 478 20.11 -10.95 -4.40
N THR A 479 20.44 -11.76 -5.42
CA THR A 479 21.31 -11.30 -6.52
C THR A 479 20.54 -10.37 -7.46
N PHE A 480 19.28 -10.68 -7.74
CA PHE A 480 18.40 -9.83 -8.53
C PHE A 480 18.17 -8.47 -7.87
N ASP A 481 17.75 -8.44 -6.61
CA ASP A 481 17.56 -7.24 -5.79
C ASP A 481 18.83 -6.40 -5.70
N THR A 482 19.99 -7.05 -5.54
CA THR A 482 21.29 -6.36 -5.51
C THR A 482 21.58 -5.69 -6.85
N VAL A 483 21.27 -6.36 -7.97
CA VAL A 483 21.44 -5.78 -9.30
C VAL A 483 20.45 -4.63 -9.53
N VAL A 484 19.18 -4.79 -9.14
CA VAL A 484 18.16 -3.73 -9.23
C VAL A 484 18.59 -2.51 -8.41
N GLY A 485 19.03 -2.68 -7.16
CA GLY A 485 19.53 -1.58 -6.33
C GLY A 485 20.76 -0.88 -6.92
N TYR A 486 21.68 -1.62 -7.57
CA TYR A 486 22.77 -0.96 -8.30
C TYR A 486 22.29 -0.21 -9.55
N ILE A 487 21.29 -0.72 -10.26
CA ILE A 487 20.68 -0.03 -11.40
C ILE A 487 20.02 1.26 -10.92
N GLU A 488 19.29 1.23 -9.80
CA GLU A 488 18.73 2.43 -9.16
C GLU A 488 19.80 3.47 -8.87
N ASP A 489 20.88 3.07 -8.20
CA ASP A 489 21.99 3.98 -7.87
C ASP A 489 22.64 4.57 -9.14
N ILE A 490 22.76 3.78 -10.21
CA ILE A 490 23.28 4.24 -11.51
C ILE A 490 22.31 5.23 -12.15
N MET A 491 21.02 4.91 -12.18
CA MET A 491 19.98 5.74 -12.79
C MET A 491 19.80 7.07 -12.09
N MET A 492 19.94 7.09 -10.77
CA MET A 492 19.87 8.31 -9.95
C MET A 492 21.17 9.13 -10.01
N GLY A 493 22.24 8.57 -10.59
CA GLY A 493 23.53 9.25 -10.76
C GLY A 493 23.51 10.37 -11.80
N ASP A 494 24.18 11.48 -11.47
CA ASP A 494 24.28 12.66 -12.35
C ASP A 494 24.82 12.34 -13.75
N GLU A 495 25.77 11.41 -13.86
CA GLU A 495 26.37 10.99 -15.12
C GLU A 495 25.36 10.31 -16.05
N PHE A 496 24.59 9.34 -15.53
CA PHE A 496 23.57 8.64 -16.31
C PHE A 496 22.46 9.59 -16.75
N GLN A 497 21.97 10.40 -15.80
CA GLN A 497 20.96 11.41 -16.06
C GLN A 497 21.41 12.41 -17.14
N GLN A 498 22.67 12.83 -17.12
CA GLN A 498 23.22 13.70 -18.17
C GLN A 498 23.35 12.98 -19.52
N LEU A 499 23.78 11.72 -19.50
CA LEU A 499 23.91 10.89 -20.70
C LEU A 499 22.56 10.70 -21.40
N GLN A 500 21.53 10.33 -20.63
CA GLN A 500 20.17 10.17 -21.11
C GLN A 500 19.64 11.50 -21.66
N ARG A 501 19.74 12.60 -20.89
CA ARG A 501 19.30 13.94 -21.37
C ARG A 501 19.96 14.34 -22.69
N ASN A 502 21.28 14.22 -22.79
CA ASN A 502 22.01 14.56 -24.02
C ASN A 502 21.54 13.73 -25.22
N PHE A 503 21.27 12.44 -25.00
CA PHE A 503 20.75 11.57 -26.04
C PHE A 503 19.33 11.97 -26.46
N MET A 504 18.46 12.26 -25.51
CA MET A 504 17.09 12.72 -25.76
C MET A 504 17.08 14.04 -26.55
N GLU A 505 17.86 15.04 -26.11
CA GLU A 505 17.97 16.35 -26.80
C GLU A 505 18.44 16.22 -28.24
N LYS A 506 19.31 15.25 -28.53
CA LYS A 506 19.85 15.02 -29.88
C LYS A 506 18.78 14.48 -30.84
N HIS A 507 17.82 13.69 -30.36
CA HIS A 507 16.95 12.88 -31.23
C HIS A 507 15.44 13.16 -31.10
N TYR A 508 14.98 13.90 -30.09
CA TYR A 508 13.54 14.05 -29.81
C TYR A 508 12.70 14.67 -30.93
N LEU A 509 13.31 15.46 -31.82
CA LEU A 509 12.62 16.04 -32.98
C LEU A 509 12.28 15.03 -34.08
N GLU A 510 12.97 13.88 -34.11
CA GLU A 510 12.75 12.84 -35.11
C GLU A 510 11.45 12.06 -34.86
N PHE A 511 11.05 11.93 -33.59
CA PHE A 511 9.92 11.13 -33.15
C PHE A 511 8.58 11.86 -33.30
N GLU A 512 7.61 11.17 -33.89
CA GLU A 512 6.26 11.67 -34.15
C GLU A 512 5.21 10.73 -33.55
N ASP A 513 4.14 11.35 -33.05
CA ASP A 513 2.97 10.66 -32.53
C ASP A 513 2.09 10.22 -33.72
N SER A 514 2.50 9.13 -34.35
CA SER A 514 1.79 8.47 -35.45
C SER A 514 1.98 6.96 -35.39
N GLU A 515 1.03 6.20 -35.96
CA GLU A 515 1.13 4.73 -35.97
C GLU A 515 2.23 4.20 -36.91
N GLU A 516 2.69 5.01 -37.87
CA GLU A 516 3.74 4.60 -38.82
C GLU A 516 5.15 4.90 -38.26
N ASN A 517 6.00 3.87 -38.19
CA ASN A 517 7.38 4.02 -37.73
C ASN A 517 8.31 4.44 -38.86
N LYS A 518 9.13 5.48 -38.65
CA LYS A 518 10.14 5.93 -39.62
C LYS A 518 11.31 4.96 -39.65
N LEU A 519 11.90 4.79 -40.84
CA LEU A 519 13.14 4.01 -41.04
C LEU A 519 14.32 4.56 -40.22
N SER A 520 14.30 5.84 -39.84
CA SER A 520 15.31 6.47 -38.99
C SER A 520 15.24 6.04 -37.53
N TYR A 521 14.15 5.42 -37.07
CA TYR A 521 14.00 5.04 -35.66
C TYR A 521 14.86 3.85 -35.26
N THR A 522 15.03 2.86 -36.15
CA THR A 522 15.83 1.66 -35.85
C THR A 522 17.31 1.98 -35.59
N PRO A 523 18.00 2.82 -36.39
CA PRO A 523 19.36 3.24 -36.07
C PRO A 523 19.48 4.00 -34.73
N ILE A 524 18.51 4.84 -34.40
CA ILE A 524 18.51 5.61 -33.14
C ILE A 524 18.26 4.68 -31.94
N PHE A 525 17.36 3.71 -32.08
CA PHE A 525 17.11 2.69 -31.07
C PHE A 525 18.36 1.85 -30.78
N ASN A 526 19.08 1.44 -31.83
CA ASN A 526 20.34 0.73 -31.65
C ASN A 526 21.42 1.60 -30.99
N GLU A 527 21.47 2.91 -31.30
CA GLU A 527 22.38 3.86 -30.64
C GLU A 527 22.02 4.03 -29.15
N HIS A 528 20.72 4.07 -28.81
CA HIS A 528 20.22 4.13 -27.43
C HIS A 528 20.66 2.91 -26.62
N ILE A 529 20.42 1.72 -27.16
CA ILE A 529 20.85 0.44 -26.57
C ILE A 529 22.38 0.46 -26.38
N ASP A 530 23.14 0.77 -27.43
CA ASP A 530 24.60 0.77 -27.38
C ASP A 530 25.18 1.78 -26.39
N LEU A 531 24.48 2.89 -26.13
CA LEU A 531 24.95 3.96 -25.24
C LEU A 531 24.58 3.70 -23.79
N LEU A 532 23.30 3.46 -23.51
CA LEU A 532 22.77 3.38 -22.14
C LEU A 532 22.91 1.96 -21.56
N GLU A 533 22.64 0.90 -22.33
CA GLU A 533 22.82 -0.48 -21.85
C GLU A 533 24.28 -0.76 -21.53
N LYS A 534 25.22 -0.37 -22.42
CA LYS A 534 26.66 -0.54 -22.15
C LYS A 534 27.15 0.25 -20.96
N TYR A 535 26.64 1.46 -20.75
CA TYR A 535 27.00 2.26 -19.59
C TYR A 535 26.57 1.55 -18.30
N ILE A 536 25.32 1.08 -18.24
CA ILE A 536 24.79 0.34 -17.10
C ILE A 536 25.56 -0.97 -16.90
N GLU A 537 25.77 -1.76 -17.95
CA GLU A 537 26.51 -3.02 -17.88
C GLU A 537 27.94 -2.80 -17.36
N GLN A 538 28.64 -1.77 -17.84
CA GLN A 538 29.98 -1.45 -17.37
C GLN A 538 29.98 -1.07 -15.88
N GLN A 539 29.06 -0.20 -15.46
CA GLN A 539 28.91 0.23 -14.07
C GLN A 539 28.54 -0.94 -13.15
N LEU A 540 27.75 -1.90 -13.63
CA LEU A 540 27.39 -3.12 -12.91
C LEU A 540 28.53 -4.12 -12.82
N ILE A 541 29.33 -4.31 -13.89
CA ILE A 541 30.52 -5.17 -13.86
C ILE A 541 31.57 -4.64 -12.88
N GLU A 542 31.72 -3.31 -12.80
CA GLU A 542 32.63 -2.66 -11.85
C GLU A 542 32.19 -2.87 -10.40
N ARG A 543 30.87 -2.86 -10.13
CA ARG A 543 30.29 -3.10 -8.79
C ARG A 543 30.19 -4.59 -8.44
N MET A 544 29.99 -5.46 -9.43
CA MET A 544 29.77 -6.89 -9.26
C MET A 544 30.57 -7.71 -10.29
N PRO A 545 31.80 -8.14 -9.93
CA PRO A 545 32.65 -8.94 -10.80
C PRO A 545 31.97 -10.27 -11.21
N GLY A 546 31.77 -10.47 -12.51
CA GLY A 546 31.11 -11.67 -13.05
C GLY A 546 29.62 -11.50 -13.38
N PHE A 547 29.09 -10.27 -13.27
CA PHE A 547 27.75 -9.93 -13.75
C PHE A 547 27.56 -10.28 -15.25
N SER A 548 26.35 -10.71 -15.60
CA SER A 548 25.94 -10.98 -16.98
C SER A 548 24.61 -10.28 -17.26
N MET A 549 24.64 -9.27 -18.13
CA MET A 549 23.44 -8.52 -18.51
C MET A 549 22.39 -9.46 -19.12
N THR A 550 22.79 -10.38 -20.00
CA THR A 550 21.88 -11.36 -20.62
C THR A 550 21.16 -12.26 -19.61
N ALA A 551 21.84 -12.71 -18.55
CA ALA A 551 21.22 -13.51 -17.50
C ALA A 551 20.21 -12.67 -16.69
N PHE A 552 20.57 -11.42 -16.38
CA PHE A 552 19.69 -10.49 -15.68
C PHE A 552 18.44 -10.13 -16.49
N THR A 553 18.56 -9.82 -17.78
CA THR A 553 17.39 -9.52 -18.65
C THR A 553 16.44 -10.71 -18.77
N THR A 554 16.96 -11.94 -18.72
CA THR A 554 16.13 -13.14 -18.69
C THR A 554 15.35 -13.26 -17.37
N SER A 555 15.97 -12.86 -16.25
CA SER A 555 15.34 -12.79 -14.93
C SER A 555 14.29 -11.68 -14.85
N LEU A 556 14.56 -10.52 -15.47
CA LEU A 556 13.70 -9.33 -15.46
C LEU A 556 12.25 -9.62 -15.92
N GLN A 557 12.08 -10.55 -16.87
CA GLN A 557 10.74 -10.93 -17.34
C GLN A 557 9.93 -11.74 -16.33
N GLN A 558 10.59 -12.39 -15.37
CA GLN A 558 9.96 -13.20 -14.32
C GLN A 558 9.59 -12.36 -13.09
N HIS A 559 10.30 -11.26 -12.86
CA HIS A 559 10.13 -10.35 -11.71
C HIS A 559 9.57 -8.98 -12.14
N LYS A 560 8.78 -8.94 -13.23
CA LYS A 560 8.23 -7.68 -13.76
C LYS A 560 7.42 -6.89 -12.73
N ASP A 561 6.72 -7.60 -11.84
CA ASP A 561 5.81 -7.01 -10.88
C ASP A 561 6.52 -6.61 -9.56
N GLU A 562 7.84 -6.79 -9.46
CA GLU A 562 8.65 -6.57 -8.23
C GLU A 562 9.59 -5.35 -8.34
N ILE A 563 9.59 -4.63 -9.47
CA ILE A 563 10.52 -3.51 -9.73
C ILE A 563 9.73 -2.21 -9.76
N ALA A 564 10.28 -1.14 -9.17
CA ALA A 564 9.65 0.17 -9.22
C ALA A 564 9.39 0.60 -10.68
N GLY A 565 8.19 1.12 -10.93
CA GLY A 565 7.68 1.40 -12.28
C GLY A 565 8.68 2.17 -13.16
N ASP A 566 9.30 3.22 -12.63
CA ASP A 566 10.25 4.05 -13.37
C ASP A 566 11.52 3.29 -13.83
N ILE A 567 12.02 2.36 -13.01
CA ILE A 567 13.19 1.53 -13.34
C ILE A 567 12.80 0.50 -14.38
N PHE A 568 11.67 -0.17 -14.15
CA PHE A 568 11.16 -1.18 -15.08
C PHE A 568 10.90 -0.57 -16.45
N ASP A 569 10.22 0.59 -16.50
CA ASP A 569 9.91 1.30 -17.74
C ASP A 569 11.19 1.72 -18.49
N MET A 570 12.21 2.17 -17.76
CA MET A 570 13.50 2.49 -18.37
C MET A 570 14.19 1.25 -18.94
N LEU A 571 14.28 0.16 -18.16
CA LEU A 571 14.86 -1.09 -18.61
C LEU A 571 14.07 -1.70 -19.79
N LEU A 572 12.76 -1.48 -19.84
CA LEU A 572 11.90 -1.88 -20.94
C LEU A 572 12.29 -1.17 -22.23
N THR A 573 12.77 0.09 -22.18
CA THR A 573 13.25 0.81 -23.38
C THR A 573 14.45 0.15 -24.07
N PHE A 574 15.15 -0.79 -23.43
CA PHE A 574 16.23 -1.56 -24.07
C PHE A 574 15.71 -2.75 -24.88
N THR A 575 14.52 -3.24 -24.56
CA THR A 575 13.97 -4.48 -25.14
C THR A 575 12.69 -4.26 -25.93
N ASP A 576 12.00 -3.14 -25.72
CA ASP A 576 10.75 -2.77 -26.36
C ASP A 576 10.87 -1.42 -27.08
N PHE A 577 10.71 -1.47 -28.40
CA PHE A 577 10.71 -0.30 -29.26
C PHE A 577 9.53 0.65 -28.98
N LEU A 578 8.37 0.14 -28.54
CA LEU A 578 7.21 0.96 -28.22
C LEU A 578 7.46 1.80 -26.98
N ALA A 579 7.96 1.20 -25.90
CA ALA A 579 8.36 1.91 -24.69
C ALA A 579 9.43 2.98 -24.97
N PHE A 580 10.41 2.63 -25.80
CA PHE A 580 11.42 3.58 -26.28
C PHE A 580 10.83 4.76 -27.05
N LYS A 581 9.86 4.51 -27.93
CA LYS A 581 9.18 5.55 -28.71
C LYS A 581 8.37 6.47 -27.81
N GLU A 582 7.58 5.92 -26.88
CA GLU A 582 6.77 6.68 -25.91
C GLU A 582 7.65 7.63 -25.08
N MET A 583 8.79 7.15 -24.55
CA MET A 583 9.75 7.99 -23.83
C MET A 583 10.16 9.25 -24.61
N PHE A 584 10.35 9.15 -25.93
CA PHE A 584 10.67 10.29 -26.79
C PHE A 584 9.48 11.22 -27.05
N LEU A 585 8.26 10.69 -27.14
CA LEU A 585 7.05 11.48 -27.29
C LEU A 585 6.77 12.30 -26.04
N ASP A 586 6.93 11.70 -24.86
CA ASP A 586 6.80 12.36 -23.55
C ASP A 586 7.84 13.49 -23.40
N TYR A 587 9.11 13.19 -23.66
CA TYR A 587 10.17 14.20 -23.61
C TYR A 587 9.89 15.38 -24.55
N ARG A 588 9.37 15.10 -25.76
CA ARG A 588 9.00 16.13 -26.73
C ARG A 588 7.80 16.95 -26.25
N ALA A 589 6.81 16.35 -25.60
CA ALA A 589 5.65 17.04 -25.04
C ALA A 589 6.08 18.03 -23.94
N VAL A 590 6.94 17.59 -23.02
CA VAL A 590 7.52 18.43 -21.94
C VAL A 590 8.37 19.56 -22.52
N SER A 591 9.24 19.27 -23.48
CA SER A 591 10.11 20.27 -24.12
C SER A 591 9.32 21.35 -24.87
N LYS A 592 8.20 20.99 -25.51
CA LYS A 592 7.29 21.95 -26.14
C LYS A 592 6.57 22.84 -25.12
N GLN A 593 6.14 22.29 -23.98
CA GLN A 593 5.54 23.08 -22.91
C GLN A 593 6.52 24.10 -22.31
N PHE A 594 7.78 23.72 -22.08
CA PHE A 594 8.83 24.64 -21.63
C PHE A 594 9.11 25.76 -22.65
N THR A 595 9.13 25.43 -23.93
CA THR A 595 9.33 26.44 -24.99
C THR A 595 8.16 27.43 -25.07
N LEU A 596 6.92 26.98 -24.86
CA LEU A 596 5.73 27.84 -24.82
C LEU A 596 5.67 28.73 -23.57
N ALA A 597 6.18 28.24 -22.43
CA ALA A 597 6.29 29.00 -21.19
C ALA A 597 7.37 30.11 -21.25
N VAL A 598 8.48 29.87 -21.97
CA VAL A 598 9.58 30.84 -22.14
C VAL A 598 9.31 31.86 -23.24
N VAL A 599 8.46 31.53 -24.22
CA VAL A 599 8.12 32.41 -25.36
C VAL A 599 6.81 33.19 -25.14
N SER A 600 6.22 33.11 -23.94
CA SER A 600 5.13 34.00 -23.52
C SER A 600 5.68 35.16 -22.66
N PRO A 601 6.12 36.29 -23.26
CA PRO A 601 6.23 37.53 -22.50
C PRO A 601 4.81 38.02 -22.15
N GLU A 602 4.70 38.67 -21.00
CA GLU A 602 3.51 39.37 -20.47
C GLU A 602 2.61 40.05 -21.52
#